data_AF-A0A2Z2M4J2-F1
#
_entry.id   AF-A0A2Z2M4J2-F1
#
_cell.length_a   1.000
_cell.length_b   1.000
_cell.length_c   1.000
_cell.angle_alpha   90.00
_cell.angle_beta   90.00
_cell.angle_gamma   90.00
#
_symmetry.space_group_name_H-M   'P 1'
#
loop_
_entity.id
_entity.type
_entity.pdbx_description
1 polymer ?
#
loop_
_entity_poly.entity_id
_entity_poly.type
_entity_poly.pdbx_seq_one_letter_code
_entity_poly.pdbx_strand_id
1 'polypeptide(L)'
;MLPELVMGFLFTLGWAVSYVLVLKQRSVARALLGVLILFGVIVLFTPYRFGGDILGWLIGISAGFFVGLQLVQKYGPEKPTDESVIAVFLLGPLIFALLLILVLVF
;
A
#
# COMPACT_ATOMS: atom_id res chain seq x y z
N MET A 1 11.46 -9.51 -16.67
CA MET A 1 12.32 -9.20 -15.50
C MET A 1 12.43 -7.71 -15.18
N LEU A 2 12.84 -6.83 -16.12
CA LEU A 2 12.98 -5.39 -15.84
C LEU A 2 11.64 -4.67 -15.54
N PRO A 3 10.55 -4.89 -16.30
CA PRO A 3 9.25 -4.29 -16.00
C PRO A 3 8.72 -4.68 -14.61
N GLU A 4 8.87 -5.94 -14.21
CA GLU A 4 8.44 -6.47 -12.92
C GLU A 4 9.24 -5.89 -11.76
N LEU A 5 10.53 -5.64 -11.97
CA LEU A 5 11.37 -4.90 -11.02
C LEU A 5 10.85 -3.48 -10.81
N VAL A 6 10.58 -2.75 -11.90
CA VAL A 6 10.04 -1.38 -11.82
C VAL A 6 8.68 -1.38 -11.13
N MET A 7 7.80 -2.32 -11.48
CA MET A 7 6.47 -2.43 -10.88
C MET A 7 6.54 -2.80 -9.39
N GLY A 8 7.41 -3.74 -9.01
CA GLY A 8 7.64 -4.08 -7.61
C GLY A 8 8.20 -2.92 -6.80
N PHE A 9 9.10 -2.12 -7.39
CA PHE A 9 9.64 -0.92 -6.77
C PHE A 9 8.56 0.16 -6.56
N LEU A 10 7.79 0.47 -7.60
CA LEU A 10 6.70 1.45 -7.54
C LEU A 10 5.59 1.03 -6.58
N PHE A 11 5.27 -0.26 -6.54
CA PHE A 11 4.35 -0.84 -5.57
C PHE A 11 4.78 -0.54 -4.13
N THR A 12 6.05 -0.82 -3.79
CA THR A 12 6.55 -0.58 -2.43
C THR A 12 6.58 0.90 -2.07
N LEU A 13 6.88 1.79 -3.02
CA LEU A 13 6.79 3.24 -2.78
C LEU A 13 5.35 3.70 -2.56
N GLY A 14 4.41 3.24 -3.39
CA GLY A 14 2.99 3.53 -3.23
C GLY A 14 2.46 3.05 -1.88
N TRP A 15 2.91 1.86 -1.45
CA TRP A 15 2.62 1.31 -0.12
C TRP A 15 3.17 2.21 0.99
N ALA A 16 4.45 2.59 0.93
CA ALA A 16 5.09 3.43 1.95
C ALA A 16 4.45 4.82 2.07
N VAL A 17 4.13 5.46 0.94
CA VAL A 17 3.45 6.77 0.91
C VAL A 17 2.05 6.64 1.51
N SER A 18 1.28 5.63 1.11
CA SER A 18 -0.06 5.39 1.65
C SER A 18 -0.01 5.16 3.16
N TYR A 19 0.96 4.37 3.62
CA TYR A 19 1.18 4.12 5.04
C TYR A 19 1.45 5.41 5.83
N VAL A 20 2.38 6.26 5.35
CA VAL A 20 2.64 7.57 5.96
C VAL A 20 1.39 8.45 5.98
N LEU A 21 0.64 8.47 4.88
CA LEU A 21 -0.58 9.25 4.78
C LEU A 21 -1.62 8.80 5.79
N VAL A 22 -1.83 7.50 5.97
CA VAL A 22 -2.79 6.93 6.93
C VAL A 22 -2.40 7.28 8.37
N LEU A 23 -1.16 7.01 8.75
CA LEU A 23 -0.72 7.15 10.13
C LEU A 23 -0.74 8.59 10.66
N LYS A 24 -0.64 9.59 9.78
CA LYS A 24 -0.67 11.00 10.16
C LYS A 24 -2.07 11.57 10.39
N GLN A 25 -3.14 10.86 10.02
CA GLN A 25 -4.47 11.44 10.03
C GLN A 25 -5.09 11.41 11.42
N ARG A 26 -5.54 12.58 11.89
CA ARG A 26 -6.40 12.72 13.08
C ARG A 26 -7.89 12.68 12.73
N SER A 27 -8.22 12.00 11.63
CA SER A 27 -9.58 11.88 11.12
C SER A 27 -9.73 10.51 10.48
N VAL A 28 -10.70 9.74 10.98
CA VAL A 28 -11.00 8.40 10.48
C VAL A 28 -11.29 8.47 8.97
N ALA A 29 -12.08 9.44 8.50
CA ALA A 29 -12.39 9.59 7.08
C ALA A 29 -11.14 9.80 6.21
N ARG A 30 -10.18 10.62 6.66
CA ARG A 30 -8.93 10.83 5.92
C ARG A 30 -8.01 9.62 5.96
N ALA A 31 -7.98 8.89 7.08
CA ALA A 31 -7.25 7.64 7.20
C ALA A 31 -7.84 6.59 6.25
N LEU A 32 -9.16 6.52 6.11
CA LEU A 32 -9.84 5.62 5.15
C LEU A 32 -9.47 5.93 3.70
N LEU A 33 -9.29 7.20 3.32
CA LEU A 33 -8.79 7.55 1.99
C LEU A 33 -7.38 7.00 1.76
N GLY A 34 -6.49 7.11 2.75
CA GLY A 34 -5.15 6.53 2.66
C GLY A 34 -5.17 5.00 2.55
N VAL A 35 -6.08 4.35 3.28
CA VAL A 35 -6.32 2.89 3.20
C VAL A 35 -6.89 2.49 1.83
N LEU A 36 -7.80 3.30 1.27
CA LEU A 36 -8.34 3.08 -0.07
C LEU A 36 -7.27 3.24 -1.14
N ILE A 37 -6.36 4.21 -1.01
CA ILE A 37 -5.20 4.35 -1.90
C ILE A 37 -4.28 3.13 -1.77
N LEU A 38 -3.99 2.69 -0.53
CA LEU A 38 -3.17 1.51 -0.27
C LEU A 38 -3.71 0.27 -1.00
N PHE A 39 -4.99 -0.02 -0.83
CA PHE A 39 -5.61 -1.17 -1.46
C PHE A 39 -5.85 -0.96 -2.96
N GLY A 40 -6.12 0.26 -3.41
CA GLY A 40 -6.19 0.61 -4.83
C GLY A 40 -4.87 0.34 -5.56
N VAL A 41 -3.74 0.68 -4.94
CA VAL A 41 -2.40 0.32 -5.45
C VAL A 41 -2.25 -1.20 -5.52
N ILE A 42 -2.69 -1.95 -4.50
CA ILE A 42 -2.64 -3.42 -4.54
C ILE A 42 -3.46 -3.96 -5.74
N VAL A 43 -4.69 -3.49 -5.91
CA VAL A 43 -5.58 -3.91 -7.01
C VAL A 43 -5.00 -3.55 -8.38
N LEU A 44 -4.55 -2.31 -8.58
CA LEU A 44 -3.99 -1.85 -9.85
C LEU A 44 -2.79 -2.69 -10.31
N PHE A 45 -1.96 -3.13 -9.37
CA PHE A 45 -0.76 -3.90 -9.65
C PHE A 45 -1.04 -5.42 -9.71
N THR A 46 -2.23 -5.87 -9.31
CA THR A 46 -2.62 -7.29 -9.26
C THR A 46 -2.51 -8.00 -10.61
N PRO A 47 -3.04 -7.47 -11.74
CA PRO A 47 -2.91 -8.11 -13.05
C PRO A 47 -1.45 -8.32 -13.49
N TYR A 48 -0.57 -7.38 -13.11
CA TYR A 48 0.85 -7.42 -13.48
C TYR A 48 1.67 -8.38 -12.61
N ARG A 49 1.17 -8.73 -11.42
CA ARG A 49 1.83 -9.68 -10.51
C ARG A 49 1.65 -11.12 -10.95
N PHE A 50 0.48 -11.48 -11.49
CA PHE A 50 0.14 -12.87 -11.82
C PHE A 50 0.54 -13.32 -13.23
N GLY A 51 1.06 -12.42 -14.07
CA GLY A 51 1.58 -12.74 -15.42
C GLY A 51 3.08 -12.50 -15.63
N GLY A 52 3.81 -12.01 -14.63
CA GLY A 52 5.21 -11.59 -14.74
C GLY A 52 6.21 -12.48 -13.99
N ASP A 53 7.50 -12.20 -14.17
CA ASP A 53 8.59 -12.89 -13.48
C ASP A 53 8.66 -12.56 -11.97
N ILE A 54 8.54 -13.59 -11.13
CA ILE A 54 8.54 -13.50 -9.65
C ILE A 54 9.86 -12.92 -9.13
N LEU A 55 11.00 -13.26 -9.74
CA LEU A 55 12.31 -12.77 -9.30
C LEU A 55 12.45 -11.26 -9.53
N GLY A 56 12.00 -10.76 -10.69
CA GLY A 56 11.91 -9.33 -10.96
C GLY A 56 11.10 -8.59 -9.90
N TRP A 57 9.91 -9.10 -9.55
CA TRP A 57 9.08 -8.55 -8.48
C TRP A 57 9.78 -8.52 -7.12
N LEU A 58 10.43 -9.63 -6.73
CA LEU A 58 11.13 -9.74 -5.44
C LEU A 58 12.29 -8.74 -5.33
N ILE A 59 13.07 -8.58 -6.39
CA ILE A 59 14.15 -7.60 -6.47
C ILE A 59 13.58 -6.17 -6.38
N GLY A 60 12.54 -5.87 -7.14
CA GLY A 60 11.87 -4.56 -7.13
C GLY A 60 11.34 -4.18 -5.74
N ILE A 61 10.64 -5.12 -5.09
CA ILE A 61 10.12 -4.94 -3.74
C ILE A 61 11.25 -4.70 -2.74
N SER A 62 12.32 -5.49 -2.82
CA SER A 62 13.45 -5.42 -1.89
C SER A 62 14.20 -4.09 -2.03
N ALA A 63 14.44 -3.63 -3.26
CA ALA A 63 15.03 -2.31 -3.52
C ALA A 63 14.11 -1.18 -3.04
N GLY A 64 12.81 -1.28 -3.32
CA GLY A 64 11.80 -0.32 -2.90
C GLY A 64 11.64 -0.25 -1.37
N PHE A 65 11.88 -1.36 -0.65
CA PHE A 65 11.76 -1.42 0.80
C PHE A 65 12.71 -0.44 1.50
N PHE A 66 13.98 -0.39 1.11
CA PHE A 66 14.94 0.52 1.74
C PHE A 66 14.56 1.99 1.52
N VAL A 67 14.12 2.34 0.32
CA VAL A 67 13.67 3.71 -0.01
C VAL A 67 12.37 4.03 0.72
N GLY A 68 11.42 3.09 0.74
CA GLY A 68 10.16 3.21 1.47
C GLY A 68 10.37 3.36 2.97
N LEU A 69 11.31 2.61 3.55
CA LEU A 69 11.67 2.72 4.96
C LEU A 69 12.23 4.10 5.29
N GLN A 70 13.14 4.63 4.47
CA GLN A 70 13.64 6.00 4.64
C GLN A 70 12.52 7.04 4.53
N LEU A 71 11.58 6.84 3.61
CA LEU A 71 10.43 7.72 3.44
C LEU A 71 9.53 7.68 4.69
N VAL A 72 9.24 6.50 5.22
CA VAL A 72 8.45 6.33 6.45
C VAL A 72 9.18 6.91 7.66
N GLN A 73 10.49 6.75 7.77
CA GLN A 73 11.26 7.33 8.88
C GLN A 73 11.31 8.85 8.82
N LYS A 74 11.44 9.43 7.62
CA LYS A 74 11.55 10.88 7.43
C LYS A 74 10.21 11.59 7.52
N TYR A 75 9.15 10.97 7.00
CA TYR A 75 7.84 11.59 6.84
C TYR A 75 6.74 10.90 7.63
N GLY A 76 6.97 9.76 8.27
CA GLY A 76 5.98 9.13 9.16
C GLY A 76 5.87 9.86 10.51
N PRO A 77 4.76 9.70 11.24
CA PRO A 77 4.67 10.17 12.61
C PRO A 77 5.40 9.19 13.55
N GLU A 78 5.92 9.69 14.68
CA GLU A 78 6.59 8.83 15.68
C GLU A 78 5.67 7.74 16.25
N LYS A 79 4.37 8.04 16.34
CA LYS A 79 3.33 7.11 16.77
C LYS A 79 2.08 7.25 15.89
N PRO A 80 1.38 6.15 15.59
CA PRO A 80 0.04 6.20 15.01
C PRO A 80 -0.92 7.02 15.87
N THR A 81 -1.87 7.69 15.23
CA THR A 81 -3.03 8.28 15.93
C THR A 81 -4.09 7.21 16.20
N ASP A 82 -4.93 7.41 17.22
CA ASP A 82 -6.02 6.48 17.52
C ASP A 82 -7.00 6.33 16.33
N GLU A 83 -7.27 7.42 15.62
CA GLU A 83 -8.12 7.39 14.42
C GLU A 83 -7.51 6.57 13.28
N SER A 84 -6.17 6.63 13.12
CA SER A 84 -5.47 5.84 12.11
C SER A 84 -5.51 4.34 12.45
N VAL A 85 -5.35 4.00 13.74
CA VAL A 85 -5.46 2.62 14.24
C VAL A 85 -6.87 2.09 13.99
N ILE A 86 -7.91 2.86 14.33
CA ILE A 86 -9.30 2.49 14.06
C ILE A 86 -9.52 2.28 12.57
N ALA A 87 -9.08 3.21 11.72
CA ALA A 87 -9.27 3.09 10.27
C ALA A 87 -8.56 1.87 9.68
N VAL A 88 -7.35 1.54 10.14
CA VAL A 88 -6.58 0.38 9.63
C VAL A 88 -7.14 -0.94 10.15
N PHE A 89 -7.40 -1.05 11.45
CA PHE A 89 -7.74 -2.35 12.06
C PHE A 89 -9.23 -2.69 12.02
N LEU A 90 -10.13 -1.71 12.20
CA LEU A 90 -11.58 -1.97 12.16
C LEU A 90 -12.13 -1.90 10.74
N LEU A 91 -11.69 -0.92 9.95
CA LEU A 91 -12.31 -0.62 8.65
C LEU A 91 -11.44 -1.05 7.46
N GLY A 92 -10.13 -1.21 7.65
CA GLY A 92 -9.22 -1.71 6.62
C GLY A 92 -9.61 -3.09 6.07
N PRO A 93 -9.93 -4.10 6.90
CA PRO A 93 -10.38 -5.40 6.42
C PRO A 93 -11.66 -5.33 5.58
N LEU A 94 -12.59 -4.46 5.94
CA LEU A 94 -13.83 -4.22 5.18
C LEU A 94 -13.54 -3.60 3.81
N ILE A 95 -12.67 -2.58 3.75
CA ILE A 95 -12.26 -1.96 2.49
C ILE A 95 -11.54 -2.97 1.60
N PHE A 96 -10.66 -3.79 2.18
CA PHE A 96 -9.96 -4.83 1.44
C PHE A 96 -10.92 -5.86 0.85
N ALA A 97 -11.86 -6.36 1.65
CA ALA A 97 -12.86 -7.32 1.21
C ALA A 97 -13.73 -6.75 0.07
N LEU A 98 -14.18 -5.50 0.19
CA LEU A 98 -14.96 -4.83 -0.86
C LEU A 98 -14.18 -4.69 -2.16
N LEU A 99 -12.91 -4.28 -2.09
CA LEU A 99 -12.06 -4.14 -3.27
C LEU A 99 -11.75 -5.49 -3.91
N LEU A 100 -11.53 -6.55 -3.13
CA LEU A 100 -11.39 -7.91 -3.65
C LEU A 100 -12.66 -8.39 -4.34
N ILE A 101 -13.84 -8.18 -3.74
CA ILE A 101 -15.12 -8.53 -4.37
C ILE A 101 -15.27 -7.80 -5.71
N LEU A 102 -14.98 -6.50 -5.75
CA LEU A 102 -15.02 -5.69 -6.97
C LEU A 102 -14.11 -6.28 -8.06
N VAL A 103 -12.88 -6.66 -7.72
CA VAL A 103 -11.94 -7.27 -8.66
C VAL A 103 -12.37 -8.68 -9.12
N LEU A 104 -13.10 -9.42 -8.29
CA LEU A 104 -13.56 -10.76 -8.66
C LEU A 104 -14.84 -10.75 -9.49
N VAL A 105 -15.64 -9.68 -9.39
CA VAL A 105 -16.93 -9.53 -10.08
C VAL A 105 -16.79 -8.84 -11.45
N PHE A 106 -15.73 -8.05 -11.65
CA PHE A 106 -15.42 -7.33 -12.90
C PHE A 106 -14.12 -7.83 -13.53
#